data_AF-A0A7C5KM05-F1
#
_entry.id   AF-A0A7C5KM05-F1
#
_cell.length_a   1.000
_cell.length_b   1.000
_cell.length_c   1.000
_cell.angle_alpha   90.00
_cell.angle_beta   90.00
_cell.angle_gamma   90.00
#
_symmetry.space_group_name_H-M   'P 1'
#
loop_
_entity.id
_entity.type
_entity.pdbx_description
1 polymer ?
#
loop_
_entity_poly.entity_id
_entity_poly.type
_entity_poly.pdbx_seq_one_letter_code
_entity_poly.pdbx_strand_id
1 'polypeptide(L)' 'TGSGILLAGGGALLRGLDEVLQEELDLDVKIAEDPLTCVARGTGIVLSQLNELKEFLYGSHRR' A
#
# COMPACT_ATOMS: atom_id res chain seq x y z
N THR A 1 0.90 18.74 -3.63
CA THR A 1 1.35 17.33 -3.66
C THR A 1 0.11 16.47 -3.53
N GLY A 2 -0.59 16.24 -4.64
CA GLY A 2 -1.81 15.44 -4.67
C GLY A 2 -1.48 13.95 -4.53
N SER A 3 -2.36 13.20 -3.86
CA SER A 3 -2.20 11.77 -3.59
C SER A 3 -2.16 10.98 -4.89
N GLY A 4 -1.01 10.43 -5.26
CA GLY A 4 -0.87 9.46 -6.34
C GLY A 4 -1.14 8.02 -5.89
N ILE A 5 -0.83 7.06 -6.75
CA ILE A 5 -0.93 5.64 -6.46
C ILE A 5 0.46 5.08 -6.17
N LEU A 6 0.60 4.37 -5.04
CA LEU A 6 1.80 3.61 -4.73
C LEU A 6 1.48 2.11 -4.82
N LEU A 7 2.10 1.42 -5.79
CA LEU A 7 1.92 0.00 -6.02
C LEU A 7 2.79 -0.82 -5.07
N ALA A 8 2.19 -1.88 -4.52
CA ALA A 8 2.85 -2.87 -3.67
C ALA A 8 2.41 -4.29 -4.06
N GLY A 9 3.14 -5.29 -3.58
CA GLY A 9 2.95 -6.70 -3.90
C GLY A 9 3.68 -7.16 -5.16
N GLY A 10 3.72 -8.47 -5.40
CA GLY A 10 4.39 -9.04 -6.57
C GLY A 10 3.78 -8.61 -7.92
N GLY A 11 2.49 -8.30 -7.95
CA GLY A 11 1.81 -7.79 -9.15
C GLY A 11 2.35 -6.43 -9.62
N ALA A 12 2.89 -5.61 -8.70
CA ALA A 12 3.49 -4.31 -9.03
C ALA A 12 4.72 -4.44 -9.94
N LEU A 13 5.34 -5.61 -10.03
CA LEU A 13 6.52 -5.87 -10.85
C LEU A 13 6.20 -6.36 -12.27
N LEU A 14 4.90 -6.44 -12.62
CA LEU A 14 4.51 -6.67 -14.01
C LEU A 14 5.02 -5.50 -14.87
N ARG A 15 5.78 -5.83 -15.92
CA ARG A 15 6.43 -4.84 -16.77
C ARG A 15 5.41 -3.86 -17.35
N GLY A 16 5.58 -2.57 -17.03
CA GLY A 16 4.76 -1.46 -17.54
C GLY A 16 3.39 -1.33 -16.88
N LEU A 17 3.13 -2.03 -15.76
CA LEU A 17 1.85 -1.88 -15.06
C LEU A 17 1.65 -0.46 -14.51
N ASP A 18 2.69 0.13 -13.93
CA ASP A 18 2.71 1.51 -13.46
C ASP A 18 2.50 2.52 -14.59
N GLU A 19 3.14 2.30 -15.74
CA GLU A 19 2.99 3.12 -16.94
C GLU A 19 1.53 3.11 -17.45
N VAL A 20 0.94 1.93 -17.63
CA VAL A 20 -0.46 1.80 -18.08
C VAL A 20 -1.42 2.45 -17.09
N LEU A 21 -1.24 2.24 -15.79
CA LEU A 21 -2.11 2.86 -14.78
C LEU A 21 -1.96 4.39 -14.76
N GLN A 22 -0.76 4.91 -14.98
CA GLN A 22 -0.53 6.35 -15.05
C GLN A 22 -1.22 6.98 -16.28
N GLU A 23 -1.14 6.32 -17.44
CA GLU A 23 -1.81 6.78 -18.66
C GLU A 23 -3.34 6.74 -18.54
N GLU A 24 -3.90 5.66 -17.99
CA GLU A 24 -5.35 5.46 -17.90
C GLU A 24 -6.01 6.32 -16.81
N LEU A 25 -5.28 6.64 -15.73
CA LEU A 25 -5.85 7.32 -14.56
C LEU A 25 -5.50 8.81 -14.48
N ASP A 26 -4.54 9.28 -15.27
CA ASP A 26 -4.00 10.65 -15.19
C ASP A 26 -3.53 11.01 -13.76
N LEU A 27 -2.89 10.03 -13.10
CA LEU A 27 -2.35 10.14 -11.74
C LEU A 27 -0.89 9.69 -11.71
N ASP A 28 -0.07 10.30 -10.85
CA ASP A 28 1.29 9.82 -10.55
C ASP A 28 1.21 8.40 -9.97
N VAL A 29 1.81 7.42 -10.66
CA VAL A 29 1.88 6.02 -10.21
C VAL A 29 3.33 5.64 -9.97
N LYS A 30 3.61 5.11 -8.78
CA LYS A 30 4.96 4.69 -8.37
C LYS A 30 4.95 3.28 -7.82
N ILE A 31 6.04 2.56 -7.99
CA ILE A 31 6.27 1.28 -7.33
C ILE A 31 6.96 1.54 -5.99
N ALA A 32 6.51 0.87 -4.92
CA ALA A 32 7.18 0.94 -3.63
C ALA A 32 8.62 0.42 -3.72
N GLU A 33 9.52 0.94 -2.87
CA GLU A 33 10.94 0.56 -2.86
C GLU A 33 11.17 -0.95 -2.65
N ASP A 34 10.37 -1.57 -1.78
CA ASP A 34 10.34 -3.03 -1.58
C ASP A 34 8.90 -3.53 -1.67
N PRO A 35 8.36 -3.73 -2.89
CA PRO A 35 6.96 -4.04 -3.08
C PRO A 35 6.63 -5.46 -2.62
N LEU A 36 7.60 -6.38 -2.61
CA LEU A 36 7.40 -7.78 -2.22
C LEU A 36 7.21 -7.95 -0.72
N THR A 37 7.95 -7.19 0.10
CA THR A 37 7.86 -7.31 1.55
C THR A 37 6.96 -6.27 2.21
N CYS A 38 6.44 -5.30 1.45
CA CYS A 38 5.62 -4.19 1.92
C CYS A 38 4.52 -4.63 2.92
N VAL A 39 3.76 -5.68 2.59
CA VAL A 39 2.69 -6.22 3.45
C VAL A 39 3.28 -6.78 4.75
N ALA A 40 4.24 -7.70 4.67
CA ALA A 40 4.84 -8.34 5.83
C ALA A 40 5.51 -7.33 6.78
N ARG A 41 6.23 -6.35 6.22
CA ARG A 41 6.85 -5.25 6.98
C ARG A 41 5.82 -4.38 7.67
N GLY A 42 4.77 -3.99 6.95
CA GLY A 42 3.65 -3.23 7.53
C GLY A 42 3.00 -3.99 8.69
N THR A 43 2.75 -5.29 8.52
CA THR A 43 2.25 -6.16 9.59
C THR A 43 3.20 -6.19 10.78
N GLY A 44 4.51 -6.33 10.56
CA GLY A 44 5.51 -6.31 11.63
C GLY A 44 5.52 -5.01 12.43
N ILE A 45 5.41 -3.86 11.74
CA ILE A 45 5.29 -2.53 12.39
C ILE A 45 4.04 -2.49 13.25
N VAL A 46 2.89 -2.90 12.71
CA VAL A 46 1.63 -2.93 13.44
C VAL A 46 1.71 -3.82 14.69
N LEU A 47 2.31 -5.00 14.58
CA LEU A 47 2.49 -5.90 15.71
C LEU A 47 3.38 -5.30 16.80
N SER A 48 4.37 -4.48 16.43
CA SER A 48 5.23 -3.77 17.40
C SER A 48 4.52 -2.65 18.15
N GLN A 49 3.41 -2.14 17.61
CA GLN A 49 2.61 -1.04 18.16
C GLN A 49 1.17 -1.48 18.45
N LEU A 50 0.97 -2.79 18.69
CA LEU A 50 -0.36 -3.40 18.68
C LEU A 50 -1.31 -2.77 19.70
N ASN A 51 -0.80 -2.35 20.87
CA ASN A 51 -1.61 -1.70 21.90
C ASN A 51 -2.10 -0.30 21.49
N GLU A 52 -1.28 0.44 20.74
CA GLU A 52 -1.59 1.80 20.28
C GLU A 52 -2.52 1.80 19.07
N LEU A 53 -2.31 0.83 18.17
CA LEU A 53 -3.08 0.70 16.93
C LEU A 53 -4.33 -0.16 17.08
N LYS A 54 -4.55 -0.76 18.25
CA LYS A 54 -5.62 -1.72 18.54
C LYS A 54 -7.00 -1.26 18.06
N GLU A 55 -7.38 -0.03 18.41
CA GLU A 55 -8.69 0.55 18.07
C GLU A 55 -8.88 0.76 16.56
N PHE A 56 -7.79 1.05 15.84
CA PHE A 56 -7.82 1.21 14.39
C PHE A 56 -7.93 -0.16 13.68
N LEU A 57 -7.20 -1.18 14.17
CA LEU A 57 -7.16 -2.51 13.57
C LEU A 57 -8.45 -3.30 13.71
N TYR A 58 -9.19 -3.12 14.82
CA TYR A 58 -10.49 -3.76 15.00
C TYR A 58 -11.62 -3.12 14.19
N GLY A 59 -11.31 -2.07 13.43
CA GLY A 59 -12.09 -1.60 12.29
C GLY A 59 -13.61 -1.62 12.49
N SER A 60 -14.14 -0.56 13.08
CA SER A 60 -15.34 0.12 12.58
C SER A 60 -16.54 -0.75 12.14
N HIS A 61 -16.81 -1.85 12.85
CA HIS A 61 -18.09 -2.57 12.86
C HIS A 61 -18.96 -2.05 14.01
N ARG A 62 -19.21 -0.74 14.02
CA ARG A 62 -20.37 -0.14 14.71
C ARG A 62 -21.29 0.45 13.64
N ARG A 63 -22.12 -0.40 13.06
CA ARG A 63 -23.52 -0.04 12.84
C ARG A 63 -24.31 -0.63 13.98
#